data_AF-A0A7K2HQK9-F1
#
_entry.id   AF-A0A7K2HQK9-F1
#
_cell.length_a   1.000
_cell.length_b   1.000
_cell.length_c   1.000
_cell.angle_alpha   90.00
_cell.angle_beta   90.00
_cell.angle_gamma   90.00
#
_symmetry.space_group_name_H-M   'P 1'
#
loop_
_entity.id
_entity.type
_entity.pdbx_description
1 polymer ?
#
loop_
_entity_poly.entity_id
_entity_poly.type
_entity_poly.pdbx_seq_one_letter_code
_entity_poly.pdbx_strand_id
1 'polypeptide(L)'
;MRHHELIKFALVGGTTFVFDLAIFYLLTFTVLEPKPVVARIISGTLATILNYILNREWAFKNRGGRERHHEALIFFVISGVGVILAAAPLWVANNVFDLRSNLSVTELVIVDFILGFLIGNLLQMAFRFWALRKFAFPEDLLRGGDAGSTDLHPTAEELNDEELGHA
;
A
#
# COMPACT_ATOMS: atom_id res chain seq x y z
N MET A 1 10.78 -7.23 21.37
CA MET A 1 10.30 -5.87 21.02
C MET A 1 9.69 -5.72 19.61
N ARG A 2 9.47 -6.78 18.81
CA ARG A 2 8.82 -6.69 17.48
C ARG A 2 7.29 -6.57 17.44
N HIS A 3 6.61 -6.96 18.52
CA HIS A 3 5.14 -7.09 18.50
C HIS A 3 4.42 -5.74 18.59
N HIS A 4 5.04 -4.74 19.22
CA HIS A 4 4.44 -3.40 19.36
C HIS A 4 4.32 -2.66 18.02
N GLU A 5 5.25 -2.87 17.08
CA GLU A 5 5.19 -2.26 15.76
C GLU A 5 4.12 -2.91 14.88
N LEU A 6 4.00 -4.24 14.94
CA LEU A 6 2.94 -4.97 14.23
C LEU A 6 1.54 -4.59 14.73
N ILE A 7 1.36 -4.45 16.05
CA ILE A 7 0.08 -4.01 16.63
C ILE A 7 -0.26 -2.59 16.17
N LYS A 8 0.71 -1.67 16.16
CA LYS A 8 0.50 -0.31 15.66
C LYS A 8 0.15 -0.29 14.18
N PHE A 9 0.86 -1.07 13.37
CA PHE A 9 0.58 -1.22 11.94
C PHE A 9 -0.82 -1.77 11.70
N ALA A 10 -1.20 -2.83 12.43
CA ALA A 10 -2.53 -3.41 12.36
C ALA A 10 -3.62 -2.42 12.80
N LEU A 11 -3.34 -1.56 13.79
CA LEU A 11 -4.28 -0.55 14.25
C LEU A 11 -4.51 0.54 13.20
N VAL A 12 -3.44 1.08 12.60
CA VAL A 12 -3.54 2.08 11.52
C VAL A 12 -4.24 1.48 10.28
N GLY A 13 -3.84 0.28 9.88
CA GLY A 13 -4.49 -0.45 8.78
C GLY A 13 -5.96 -0.73 9.08
N GLY A 14 -6.29 -1.16 10.30
CA GLY A 14 -7.65 -1.40 10.74
C GLY A 14 -8.50 -0.13 10.72
N THR A 15 -7.98 1.00 11.24
CA THR A 15 -8.68 2.29 11.22
C THR A 15 -8.99 2.75 9.79
N THR A 16 -8.02 2.65 8.88
CA THR A 16 -8.21 3.05 7.48
C THR A 16 -9.18 2.14 6.75
N PHE A 17 -9.16 0.84 7.03
CA PHE A 17 -10.11 -0.13 6.48
C PHE A 17 -11.55 0.13 6.95
N VAL A 18 -11.76 0.35 8.25
CA VAL A 18 -13.08 0.69 8.80
C VAL A 18 -13.59 2.00 8.23
N PHE A 19 -12.71 3.00 8.08
CA PHE A 19 -13.03 4.25 7.44
C PHE A 19 -13.46 4.06 5.97
N ASP A 20 -12.73 3.26 5.19
CA ASP A 20 -13.08 2.95 3.79
C ASP A 20 -14.46 2.28 3.69
N LEU A 21 -14.73 1.27 4.53
CA LEU A 21 -16.03 0.61 4.59
C LEU A 21 -17.16 1.59 4.91
N ALA A 22 -16.97 2.44 5.93
CA ALA A 22 -17.97 3.40 6.35
C ALA A 22 -18.31 4.37 5.22
N ILE A 23 -17.30 4.95 4.56
CA ILE A 23 -17.52 5.88 3.44
C ILE A 23 -18.14 5.16 2.25
N PHE A 24 -17.68 3.96 1.90
CA PHE A 24 -18.20 3.20 0.77
C PHE A 24 -19.69 2.90 0.92
N TYR A 25 -20.09 2.33 2.06
CA TYR A 25 -21.49 1.99 2.30
C TYR A 25 -22.36 3.23 2.52
N LEU A 26 -21.84 4.27 3.18
CA LEU A 26 -22.55 5.55 3.29
C LEU A 26 -22.88 6.10 1.91
N LEU A 27 -21.89 6.18 1.01
CA LEU A 27 -22.09 6.67 -0.35
C LEU A 27 -23.04 5.77 -1.15
N THR A 28 -22.87 4.45 -1.06
CA THR A 28 -23.67 3.47 -1.81
C THR A 28 -25.13 3.43 -1.34
N PHE A 29 -25.42 3.74 -0.07
CA PHE A 29 -26.80 3.75 0.43
C PHE A 29 -27.48 5.12 0.44
N THR A 30 -26.78 6.20 0.09
CA THR A 30 -27.36 7.55 0.14
C THR A 30 -27.35 8.25 -1.21
N VAL A 31 -26.18 8.70 -1.66
CA VAL A 31 -26.04 9.62 -2.82
C VAL A 31 -25.60 8.92 -4.11
N LEU A 32 -25.02 7.73 -4.01
CA LEU A 32 -24.45 6.97 -5.12
C LEU A 32 -25.03 5.55 -5.24
N GLU A 33 -26.27 5.35 -4.82
CA GLU A 33 -27.01 4.07 -4.96
C GLU A 33 -26.90 3.43 -6.36
N PRO A 34 -27.07 4.18 -7.48
CA PRO A 34 -26.93 3.59 -8.81
C PRO A 34 -25.47 3.46 -9.28
N LYS A 35 -24.48 3.95 -8.52
CA LYS A 35 -23.09 4.12 -8.96
C LYS A 35 -22.07 3.61 -7.93
N PRO A 36 -22.06 2.31 -7.58
CA PRO A 36 -21.15 1.75 -6.59
C PRO A 36 -19.66 1.85 -6.98
N VAL A 37 -19.36 1.83 -8.28
CA VAL A 37 -17.99 1.98 -8.78
C VAL A 37 -17.44 3.35 -8.42
N VAL A 38 -18.26 4.40 -8.55
CA VAL A 38 -17.88 5.77 -8.19
C VAL A 38 -17.72 5.88 -6.68
N ALA A 39 -18.63 5.28 -5.91
CA ALA A 39 -18.53 5.21 -4.44
C ALA A 39 -17.20 4.55 -4.01
N ARG A 40 -16.82 3.45 -4.66
CA ARG A 40 -15.56 2.73 -4.38
C ARG A 40 -14.32 3.57 -4.68
N ILE A 41 -14.31 4.29 -5.80
CA ILE A 41 -13.18 5.14 -6.18
C ILE A 41 -13.02 6.27 -5.15
N ILE A 42 -14.11 6.91 -4.76
CA ILE A 42 -14.10 8.00 -3.77
C ILE A 42 -13.63 7.47 -2.41
N SER A 43 -14.22 6.39 -1.92
CA SER A 43 -13.88 5.81 -0.62
C SER A 43 -12.42 5.35 -0.57
N GLY A 44 -11.95 4.63 -1.61
CA GLY A 44 -10.58 4.14 -1.70
C GLY A 44 -9.54 5.25 -1.81
N THR A 45 -9.89 6.37 -2.47
CA THR A 45 -9.03 7.56 -2.54
C THR A 45 -8.91 8.22 -1.16
N LEU A 46 -10.02 8.45 -0.46
CA LEU A 46 -10.02 9.03 0.88
C LEU A 46 -9.29 8.14 1.88
N ALA A 47 -9.49 6.82 1.81
CA ALA A 47 -8.78 5.84 2.64
C ALA A 47 -7.28 5.84 2.37
N THR A 48 -6.85 5.98 1.11
CA THR A 48 -5.43 6.10 0.74
C THR A 48 -4.81 7.35 1.34
N ILE A 49 -5.50 8.49 1.26
CA ILE A 49 -5.03 9.76 1.85
C ILE A 49 -4.92 9.64 3.37
N LEU A 50 -5.95 9.11 4.03
CA LEU A 50 -5.93 8.89 5.47
C LEU A 50 -4.79 7.95 5.88
N ASN A 51 -4.58 6.86 5.14
CA ASN A 51 -3.48 5.93 5.38
C ASN A 51 -2.12 6.62 5.25
N TYR A 52 -1.94 7.48 4.25
CA TYR A 52 -0.70 8.26 4.12
C TYR A 52 -0.50 9.18 5.32
N ILE A 53 -1.52 9.95 5.72
CA ILE A 53 -1.44 10.88 6.87
C ILE A 53 -1.08 10.14 8.15
N LEU A 54 -1.76 9.04 8.46
CA LEU A 54 -1.50 8.27 9.69
C LEU A 54 -0.10 7.65 9.72
N ASN A 55 0.36 7.09 8.59
CA ASN A 55 1.72 6.56 8.50
C ASN A 55 2.76 7.68 8.59
N ARG A 56 2.46 8.84 7.99
CA ARG A 56 3.32 10.01 7.97
C ARG A 56 3.50 10.62 9.36
N GLU A 57 2.41 10.92 10.07
CA GLU A 57 2.45 11.48 11.41
C GLU A 57 3.27 10.60 12.36
N TRP A 58 3.19 9.28 12.19
CA TRP A 58 4.01 8.34 12.95
C TRP A 58 5.50 8.40 12.58
N ALA A 59 5.83 8.47 11.28
CA ALA A 59 7.21 8.58 10.81
C ALA A 59 7.91 9.86 11.30
N PHE A 60 7.21 11.01 11.26
CA PHE A 60 7.75 12.29 11.72
C PHE A 60 7.92 12.37 13.24
N LYS A 61 7.10 11.66 14.02
CA LYS A 61 7.23 11.62 15.49
C LYS A 61 8.53 10.93 15.94
N ASN A 62 9.15 10.09 15.10
CA ASN A 62 10.34 9.31 15.46
C ASN A 62 11.63 9.69 14.73
N ARG A 63 11.60 10.41 13.59
CA ARG A 63 12.82 10.84 12.87
C ARG A 63 12.62 12.19 12.15
N GLY A 64 13.44 13.19 12.50
CA GLY A 64 13.46 14.52 11.88
C GLY A 64 14.06 14.54 10.47
N GLY A 65 13.38 13.95 9.48
CA GLY A 65 13.82 13.88 8.10
C GLY A 65 12.92 14.66 7.14
N ARG A 66 13.51 15.56 6.35
CA ARG A 66 12.85 16.36 5.31
C ARG A 66 12.41 15.43 4.15
N GLU A 67 11.11 15.20 3.99
CA GLU A 67 10.54 14.42 2.88
C GLU A 67 10.91 15.05 1.53
N ARG A 68 11.36 14.23 0.58
CA ARG A 68 11.42 14.65 -0.82
C ARG A 68 10.00 14.54 -1.38
N HIS A 69 9.34 15.68 -1.62
CA HIS A 69 7.99 15.76 -2.24
C HIS A 69 7.80 14.88 -3.48
N HIS A 70 8.90 14.55 -4.17
CA HIS A 70 8.93 13.66 -5.32
C HIS A 70 8.48 12.22 -4.98
N GLU A 71 8.85 11.68 -3.83
CA GLU A 71 8.47 10.32 -3.41
C GLU A 71 6.98 10.21 -3.09
N ALA A 72 6.42 11.24 -2.44
CA ALA A 72 4.99 11.32 -2.17
C ALA A 72 4.17 11.37 -3.46
N LEU A 73 4.61 12.14 -4.46
CA LEU A 73 3.93 12.23 -5.75
C LEU A 73 3.85 10.87 -6.46
N ILE A 74 4.96 10.13 -6.52
CA ILE A 74 5.01 8.79 -7.11
C ILE A 74 4.07 7.82 -6.36
N PHE A 75 4.09 7.87 -5.02
CA PHE A 75 3.18 7.05 -4.20
C PHE A 75 1.72 7.34 -4.51
N PHE A 76 1.32 8.61 -4.60
CA PHE A 76 -0.06 9.00 -4.89
C PHE A 76 -0.50 8.60 -6.31
N VAL A 77 0.37 8.74 -7.31
CA VAL A 77 0.07 8.31 -8.69
C VAL A 77 -0.16 6.79 -8.75
N ILE A 78 0.76 6.00 -8.20
CA ILE A 78 0.62 4.54 -8.15
C ILE A 78 -0.62 4.16 -7.34
N SER A 79 -0.86 4.82 -6.21
CA SER A 79 -2.01 4.53 -5.37
C SER A 79 -3.34 4.87 -6.04
N GLY A 80 -3.40 5.96 -6.80
CA GLY A 80 -4.57 6.36 -7.58
C GLY A 80 -4.93 5.33 -8.66
N VAL A 81 -3.95 4.86 -9.43
CA VAL A 81 -4.17 3.76 -10.40
C VAL A 81 -4.62 2.49 -9.68
N GLY A 82 -4.01 2.20 -8.53
CA GLY A 82 -4.42 1.08 -7.66
C GLY A 82 -5.89 1.14 -7.24
N VAL A 83 -6.40 2.32 -6.88
CA VAL A 83 -7.81 2.51 -6.50
C VAL A 83 -8.75 2.25 -7.67
N ILE A 84 -8.38 2.70 -8.88
CA ILE A 84 -9.16 2.44 -10.09
C ILE A 84 -9.21 0.93 -10.38
N LEU A 85 -8.08 0.24 -10.24
CA LEU A 85 -8.01 -1.22 -10.39
C LEU A 85 -8.83 -1.94 -9.29
N ALA A 86 -8.85 -1.43 -8.07
CA ALA A 86 -9.66 -1.98 -6.99
C ALA A 86 -11.17 -1.89 -7.29
N ALA A 87 -11.59 -0.90 -8.07
CA ALA A 87 -12.98 -0.73 -8.48
C ALA A 87 -13.37 -1.59 -9.69
N ALA A 88 -12.41 -2.18 -10.42
CA ALA A 88 -12.66 -2.96 -11.63
C ALA A 88 -13.56 -4.19 -11.41
N PRO A 89 -13.41 -5.00 -10.33
CA PRO A 89 -14.29 -6.15 -10.10
C PRO A 89 -15.76 -5.74 -9.92
N LEU A 90 -16.00 -4.64 -9.18
CA LEU A 90 -17.34 -4.05 -9.03
C LEU A 90 -17.88 -3.56 -10.36
N TRP A 91 -17.06 -2.92 -11.19
CA TRP A 91 -17.49 -2.45 -12.50
C TRP A 91 -17.90 -3.61 -13.41
N VAL A 92 -17.10 -4.68 -13.46
CA VAL A 92 -17.41 -5.88 -14.25
C VAL A 92 -18.71 -6.52 -13.76
N ALA A 93 -18.85 -6.74 -12.45
CA ALA A 93 -20.04 -7.34 -11.86
C ALA A 93 -21.33 -6.56 -12.17
N ASN A 94 -21.28 -5.23 -12.09
CA ASN A 94 -22.47 -4.41 -12.31
C ASN A 94 -22.79 -4.18 -13.80
N ASN A 95 -21.78 -4.01 -14.66
CA ASN A 95 -22.01 -3.65 -16.07
C ASN A 95 -22.08 -4.85 -17.02
N VAL A 96 -21.44 -5.97 -16.67
CA VAL A 96 -21.42 -7.18 -17.51
C VAL A 96 -22.47 -8.19 -17.06
N PHE A 97 -22.62 -8.36 -15.75
CA PHE A 97 -23.51 -9.38 -15.18
C PHE A 97 -24.83 -8.82 -14.63
N ASP A 98 -25.00 -7.49 -14.63
CA ASP A 98 -26.19 -6.80 -14.11
C ASP A 98 -26.66 -7.33 -12.75
N LEU A 99 -25.69 -7.60 -11.85
CA LEU A 99 -25.98 -8.25 -10.57
C LEU A 99 -26.94 -7.44 -9.68
N ARG A 100 -27.02 -6.12 -9.88
CA ARG A 100 -27.91 -5.24 -9.10
C ARG A 100 -29.38 -5.41 -9.39
N SER A 101 -29.78 -5.85 -10.58
CA SER A 101 -31.19 -6.07 -10.90
C SER A 101 -31.72 -7.42 -10.39
N ASN A 102 -30.81 -8.37 -10.10
CA ASN A 102 -31.16 -9.76 -9.82
C ASN A 102 -30.94 -10.18 -8.36
N LEU A 103 -30.25 -9.38 -7.55
CA LEU A 103 -29.87 -9.73 -6.18
C LEU A 103 -30.65 -8.94 -5.13
N SER A 104 -30.88 -9.58 -3.99
CA SER A 104 -31.37 -8.94 -2.77
C SER A 104 -30.35 -7.96 -2.19
N VAL A 105 -30.81 -6.99 -1.41
CA VAL A 105 -29.96 -6.01 -0.69
C VAL A 105 -28.87 -6.70 0.13
N THR A 106 -29.19 -7.81 0.83
CA THR A 106 -28.21 -8.54 1.64
C THR A 106 -27.12 -9.20 0.78
N GLU A 107 -27.52 -9.77 -0.36
CA GLU A 107 -26.59 -10.40 -1.29
C GLU A 107 -25.68 -9.34 -1.93
N LEU A 108 -26.22 -8.16 -2.26
CA LEU A 108 -25.45 -7.04 -2.78
C LEU A 108 -24.38 -6.56 -1.80
N VAL A 109 -24.69 -6.48 -0.50
CA VAL A 109 -23.69 -6.13 0.52
C VAL A 109 -22.54 -7.14 0.55
N ILE A 110 -22.86 -8.43 0.49
CA ILE A 110 -21.84 -9.49 0.52
C ILE A 110 -21.00 -9.46 -0.76
N VAL A 111 -21.65 -9.33 -1.92
CA VAL A 111 -20.99 -9.28 -3.23
C VAL A 111 -20.11 -8.03 -3.34
N ASP A 112 -20.62 -6.86 -2.96
CA ASP A 112 -19.86 -5.61 -2.97
C ASP A 112 -18.65 -5.69 -2.03
N PHE A 113 -18.79 -6.33 -0.86
CA PHE A 113 -17.68 -6.56 0.05
C PHE A 113 -16.59 -7.45 -0.58
N ILE A 114 -16.98 -8.60 -1.14
CA ILE A 114 -16.03 -9.54 -1.74
C ILE A 114 -15.33 -8.91 -2.95
N LEU A 115 -16.08 -8.29 -3.85
CA LEU A 115 -15.54 -7.69 -5.07
C LEU A 115 -14.70 -6.45 -4.77
N GLY A 116 -15.19 -5.54 -3.93
CA GLY A 116 -14.56 -4.25 -3.66
C GLY A 116 -13.41 -4.33 -2.67
N PHE A 117 -13.52 -5.17 -1.63
CA PHE A 117 -12.57 -5.19 -0.51
C PHE A 117 -11.69 -6.43 -0.44
N LEU A 118 -12.14 -7.60 -0.91
CA LEU A 118 -11.26 -8.76 -1.02
C LEU A 118 -10.52 -8.73 -2.35
N ILE A 119 -11.26 -8.93 -3.45
CA ILE A 119 -10.67 -9.07 -4.79
C ILE A 119 -10.04 -7.74 -5.23
N GLY A 120 -10.77 -6.63 -5.08
CA GLY A 120 -10.30 -5.30 -5.46
C GLY A 120 -9.01 -4.90 -4.73
N ASN A 121 -8.95 -5.08 -3.41
CA ASN A 121 -7.73 -4.74 -2.66
C ASN A 121 -6.56 -5.68 -2.98
N LEU A 122 -6.81 -6.98 -3.19
CA LEU A 122 -5.75 -7.91 -3.62
C LEU A 122 -5.16 -7.48 -4.98
N LEU A 123 -6.00 -7.13 -5.95
CA LEU A 123 -5.56 -6.60 -7.24
C LEU A 123 -4.76 -5.30 -7.08
N GLN A 124 -5.26 -4.37 -6.28
CA GLN A 124 -4.57 -3.13 -5.97
C GLN A 124 -3.19 -3.40 -5.35
N MET A 125 -3.09 -4.31 -4.38
CA MET A 125 -1.84 -4.65 -3.72
C MET A 125 -0.85 -5.32 -4.69
N ALA A 126 -1.32 -6.25 -5.51
CA ALA A 126 -0.50 -6.88 -6.55
C ALA A 126 0.04 -5.85 -7.55
N PHE A 127 -0.81 -4.92 -8.00
CA PHE A 127 -0.40 -3.82 -8.85
C PHE A 127 0.61 -2.91 -8.17
N ARG A 128 0.36 -2.47 -6.93
CA ARG A 128 1.29 -1.61 -6.17
C ARG A 128 2.64 -2.28 -6.02
N PHE A 129 2.67 -3.57 -5.67
CA PHE A 129 3.90 -4.34 -5.55
C PHE A 129 4.67 -4.39 -6.89
N TRP A 130 3.98 -4.73 -7.98
CA TRP A 130 4.58 -4.76 -9.31
C TRP A 130 5.08 -3.39 -9.77
N ALA A 131 4.29 -2.33 -9.58
CA ALA A 131 4.62 -0.97 -9.99
C ALA A 131 5.81 -0.41 -9.22
N LEU A 132 5.84 -0.59 -7.89
CA LEU A 132 6.98 -0.18 -7.07
C LEU A 132 8.25 -0.94 -7.47
N ARG A 133 8.16 -2.25 -7.70
CA ARG A 133 9.32 -3.02 -8.17
C ARG A 133 9.79 -2.55 -9.54
N LYS A 134 8.88 -2.34 -10.48
CA LYS A 134 9.23 -1.96 -11.86
C LYS A 134 9.76 -0.52 -11.98
N PHE A 135 9.18 0.42 -11.25
CA PHE A 135 9.45 1.85 -11.41
C PHE A 135 10.31 2.47 -10.30
N ALA A 136 10.29 1.93 -9.08
CA ALA A 136 11.09 2.47 -7.95
C ALA A 136 12.42 1.72 -7.76
N PHE A 137 12.53 0.46 -8.20
CA PHE A 137 13.77 -0.32 -8.10
C PHE A 137 13.97 -1.20 -9.35
N PRO A 138 14.46 -0.64 -10.48
CA PRO A 138 15.07 -1.46 -11.52
C PRO A 138 16.13 -2.36 -10.85
N GLU A 139 16.24 -3.60 -11.29
CA GLU A 139 17.05 -4.67 -10.66
C GLU A 139 18.57 -4.44 -10.75
N ASP A 140 19.01 -3.18 -10.75
CA ASP A 140 20.40 -2.75 -10.88
C ASP A 140 21.16 -2.74 -9.55
N LEU A 141 20.49 -2.93 -8.40
CA LEU A 141 21.19 -3.14 -7.11
C LEU A 141 21.67 -4.61 -6.92
N LEU A 142 21.52 -5.47 -7.93
CA LEU A 142 22.12 -6.81 -7.96
C LEU A 142 23.21 -6.96 -9.03
N ARG A 143 23.46 -5.92 -9.84
CA ARG A 143 24.50 -5.89 -10.87
C ARG A 143 25.19 -4.53 -10.95
N GLY A 144 25.98 -4.22 -9.91
CA GLY A 144 26.98 -3.15 -9.91
C GLY A 144 26.90 -2.32 -8.62
N GLY A 145 27.88 -2.30 -7.73
CA GLY A 145 29.18 -2.96 -7.67
C GLY A 145 29.75 -2.72 -6.27
N ASP A 146 30.67 -3.58 -5.84
CA ASP A 146 31.80 -3.28 -4.95
C ASP A 146 31.58 -2.23 -3.85
N ALA A 147 30.57 -2.42 -3.00
CA ALA A 147 30.38 -1.64 -1.78
C ALA A 147 29.96 -2.59 -0.66
N GLY A 148 30.91 -3.40 -0.21
CA GLY A 148 30.74 -4.29 0.94
C GLY A 148 31.32 -5.69 0.77
N SER A 149 32.44 -5.87 0.07
CA SER A 149 33.31 -6.99 0.42
C SER A 149 34.02 -6.59 1.70
N THR A 150 33.55 -7.12 2.83
CA THR A 150 34.48 -7.41 3.93
C THR A 150 35.55 -8.30 3.31
N ASP A 151 36.77 -7.78 3.14
CA ASP A 151 37.88 -8.57 2.63
C ASP A 151 38.10 -9.73 3.61
N LEU A 152 37.68 -10.92 3.19
CA LEU A 152 37.86 -12.17 3.95
C LEU A 152 39.34 -12.64 3.94
N HIS A 153 40.20 -11.91 3.23
CA HIS A 153 41.63 -12.07 3.22
C HIS A 153 42.29 -10.75 3.64
N PRO A 154 42.56 -10.56 4.95
CA PRO A 154 43.35 -9.42 5.37
C PRO A 154 44.71 -9.48 4.68
N THR A 155 45.18 -8.32 4.23
CA THR A 155 46.51 -8.20 3.66
C THR A 155 47.56 -8.33 4.77
N ALA A 156 48.77 -8.80 4.45
CA ALA A 156 49.81 -9.02 5.46
C ALA A 156 50.22 -7.72 6.20
N GLU A 157 49.93 -6.55 5.62
CA GLU A 157 50.14 -5.25 6.26
C GLU A 157 49.10 -5.00 7.38
N GLU A 158 47.83 -5.36 7.17
CA GLU A 158 46.76 -5.16 8.17
C GLU A 158 46.94 -6.05 9.41
N LEU A 159 47.49 -7.26 9.24
CA LEU A 159 47.82 -8.16 10.37
C LEU A 159 48.96 -7.62 11.25
N ASN A 160 49.92 -6.90 10.65
CA ASN A 160 51.05 -6.34 11.41
C ASN A 160 50.64 -5.12 12.23
N ASP A 161 49.72 -4.30 11.72
CA ASP A 161 49.22 -3.11 12.42
C ASP A 161 48.35 -3.48 13.64
N GLU A 162 47.64 -4.62 13.58
CA GLU A 162 46.84 -5.13 14.70
C GLU A 162 47.69 -5.71 15.84
N GLU A 163 48.82 -6.38 15.55
CA GLU A 163 49.72 -6.90 16.58
C GLU A 163 50.50 -5.79 17.31
N LEU A 164 50.85 -4.70 16.62
CA LEU A 164 51.63 -3.59 17.19
C LEU A 164 50.82 -2.64 18.08
N GLY A 165 49.48 -2.64 17.95
CA GLY A 165 48.58 -1.81 18.76
C GLY A 165 48.31 -2.34 20.17
N HIS A 166 48.78 -3.55 20.50
CA HIS A 166 48.43 -4.27 21.72
C HIS A 166 49.62 -4.69 22.62
N ALA A 167 50.81 -4.13 22.42
CA ALA A 167 51.98 -4.35 23.27
C ALA A 167 52.30 -3.15 24.18
#